data_AF-A0A3B0M1Q9-F1
#
_entry.id   AF-A0A3B0M1Q9-F1
#
_cell.length_a   1.000
_cell.length_b   1.000
_cell.length_c   1.000
_cell.angle_alpha   90.00
_cell.angle_beta   90.00
_cell.angle_gamma   90.00
#
_symmetry.space_group_name_H-M   'P 1'
#
loop_
_entity.id
_entity.type
_entity.pdbx_description
1 polymer ?
#
loop_
_entity_poly.entity_id
_entity_poly.type
_entity_poly.pdbx_seq_one_letter_code
_entity_poly.pdbx_strand_id
1 'polypeptide(L)'
;MCGWQALPKATRAVILCEGEIDCMSYHQYGLSALSVPFGGGSGAKQQWIKYEFHNLDRFTESWLSMDNDEVGQQAALEIARRLGEYRCRLVKLPHKDINECLQVGLTQQEIVHYLETAAYFDPEELCTARDFYQSTLDAFYGREEYLFKTPWESLNRHFSYRESELTLLNGVNGHGKSEILGHILCEAMRQGMRACVA
;
A
#
# COMPACT_ATOMS: atom_id res chain seq x y z
N MET A 1 4.80 22.81 -14.35
CA MET A 1 5.34 22.96 -12.98
C MET A 1 5.95 24.33 -12.83
N CYS A 2 5.86 24.94 -11.66
CA CYS A 2 6.58 26.18 -11.34
C CYS A 2 7.79 25.89 -10.44
N GLY A 3 8.84 26.71 -10.53
CA GLY A 3 10.02 26.65 -9.64
C GLY A 3 11.29 26.10 -10.28
N TRP A 4 11.23 25.54 -11.50
CA TRP A 4 12.40 24.99 -12.20
C TRP A 4 13.56 25.99 -12.37
N GLN A 5 13.22 27.24 -12.62
CA GLN A 5 14.15 28.35 -12.78
C GLN A 5 14.89 28.72 -11.49
N ALA A 6 14.32 28.38 -10.33
CA ALA A 6 14.89 28.65 -9.02
C ALA A 6 15.74 27.48 -8.49
N LEU A 7 15.73 26.33 -9.17
CA LEU A 7 16.49 25.15 -8.74
C LEU A 7 17.93 25.16 -9.27
N PRO A 8 18.93 25.00 -8.39
CA PRO A 8 20.29 24.70 -8.80
C PRO A 8 20.34 23.43 -9.68
N LYS A 9 21.21 23.42 -10.70
CA LYS A 9 21.37 22.25 -11.59
C LYS A 9 21.91 21.02 -10.86
N ALA A 10 22.60 21.20 -9.74
CA ALA A 10 23.18 20.13 -8.94
C ALA A 10 22.19 19.51 -7.92
N THR A 11 20.97 20.06 -7.79
CA THR A 11 19.98 19.56 -6.84
C THR A 11 19.57 18.12 -7.18
N ARG A 12 19.73 17.21 -6.22
CA ARG A 12 19.39 15.78 -6.33
C ARG A 12 18.14 15.38 -5.56
N ALA A 13 17.62 16.25 -4.70
CA ALA A 13 16.39 15.99 -3.97
C ALA A 13 15.47 17.22 -4.02
N VAL A 14 14.17 17.00 -4.16
CA VAL A 14 13.20 18.08 -4.39
C VAL A 14 11.91 17.84 -3.62
N ILE A 15 11.24 18.92 -3.24
CA ILE A 15 9.91 18.89 -2.66
C ILE A 15 8.89 19.20 -3.76
N LEU A 16 7.90 18.32 -3.96
CA LEU A 16 6.75 18.56 -4.82
C LEU A 16 5.58 19.00 -3.95
N CYS A 17 5.03 20.17 -4.24
CA CYS A 17 3.92 20.78 -3.50
C CYS A 17 2.75 21.09 -4.42
N GLU A 18 1.59 21.34 -3.82
CA GLU A 18 0.34 21.52 -4.57
C GLU A 18 0.29 22.86 -5.30
N GLY A 19 0.51 23.97 -4.59
CA GLY A 19 0.36 25.32 -5.10
C GLY A 19 1.67 26.06 -5.36
N GLU A 20 1.60 27.15 -6.13
CA GLU A 20 2.73 28.05 -6.35
C GLU A 20 3.14 28.80 -5.08
N ILE A 21 2.17 29.13 -4.21
CA ILE A 21 2.42 29.77 -2.91
C ILE A 21 3.20 28.83 -1.98
N ASP A 22 2.88 27.54 -2.00
CA ASP A 22 3.63 26.53 -1.24
C ASP A 22 5.07 26.42 -1.71
N CYS A 23 5.25 26.42 -3.04
CA CYS A 23 6.58 26.40 -3.64
C CYS A 23 7.39 27.63 -3.17
N MET A 24 6.81 28.82 -3.20
CA MET A 24 7.47 30.03 -2.70
C MET A 24 7.76 29.96 -1.19
N SER A 25 6.86 29.37 -0.40
CA SER A 25 7.02 29.23 1.05
C SER A 25 8.19 28.29 1.38
N TYR A 26 8.34 27.17 0.65
CA TYR A 26 9.52 26.32 0.76
C TYR A 26 10.82 27.03 0.35
N HIS A 27 10.80 27.80 -0.73
CA HIS A 27 11.96 28.60 -1.14
C HIS A 27 12.31 29.68 -0.10
N GLN A 28 11.33 30.26 0.59
CA GLN A 28 11.56 31.18 1.70
C GLN A 28 12.26 30.48 2.88
N TYR A 29 11.98 29.20 3.11
CA TYR A 29 12.75 28.34 4.02
C TYR A 29 14.09 27.86 3.44
N GLY A 30 14.49 28.29 2.24
CA GLY A 30 15.73 27.85 1.59
C GLY A 30 15.72 26.40 1.11
N LEU A 31 14.53 25.82 0.94
CA LEU A 31 14.33 24.43 0.52
C LEU A 31 13.94 24.37 -0.96
N SER A 32 14.55 23.41 -1.68
CA SER A 32 14.32 23.21 -3.12
C SER A 32 12.94 22.59 -3.38
N ALA A 33 12.00 23.38 -3.90
CA ALA A 33 10.64 22.93 -4.20
C ALA A 33 10.18 23.24 -5.63
N LEU A 34 9.20 22.46 -6.09
CA LEU A 34 8.44 22.64 -7.33
C LEU A 34 6.95 22.51 -7.03
N SER A 35 6.11 23.33 -7.67
CA SER A 35 4.66 23.14 -7.64
C SER A 35 4.16 22.31 -8.80
N VAL A 36 3.16 21.46 -8.55
CA VAL A 36 2.47 20.70 -9.59
C VAL A 36 1.55 21.63 -10.41
N PRO A 37 1.41 21.44 -11.74
CA PRO A 37 0.72 22.40 -12.61
C PRO A 37 -0.81 22.43 -12.48
N PHE A 38 -1.44 21.35 -11.99
CA PHE A 38 -2.91 21.23 -11.95
C PHE A 38 -3.45 20.92 -10.55
N GLY A 39 -2.66 21.22 -9.52
CA GLY A 39 -2.98 20.98 -8.12
C GLY A 39 -3.23 19.51 -7.77
N GLY A 40 -3.87 19.31 -6.62
CA GLY A 40 -4.36 18.03 -6.13
C GLY A 40 -5.61 17.56 -6.86
N GLY A 41 -5.88 16.25 -6.75
CA GLY A 41 -7.12 15.61 -7.19
C GLY A 41 -6.98 14.57 -8.29
N SER A 42 -8.10 13.89 -8.50
CA SER A 42 -8.26 12.78 -9.43
C SER A 42 -8.61 13.25 -10.85
N GLY A 43 -8.65 12.31 -11.80
CA GLY A 43 -9.13 12.60 -13.17
C GLY A 43 -8.07 13.27 -14.06
N ALA A 44 -7.00 12.53 -14.38
CA ALA A 44 -5.94 12.95 -15.31
C ALA A 44 -5.09 14.16 -14.87
N LYS A 45 -5.37 14.76 -13.72
CA LYS A 45 -4.59 15.89 -13.18
C LYS A 45 -3.11 15.61 -13.03
N GLN A 46 -2.69 14.35 -12.83
CA GLN A 46 -1.28 13.97 -12.73
C GLN A 46 -0.66 13.46 -14.06
N GLN A 47 -1.33 13.68 -15.20
CA GLN A 47 -0.80 13.31 -16.52
C GLN A 47 0.42 14.13 -16.95
N TRP A 48 0.61 15.33 -16.38
CA TRP A 48 1.78 16.16 -16.63
C TRP A 48 3.10 15.43 -16.36
N ILE A 49 3.11 14.45 -15.44
CA ILE A 49 4.27 13.63 -15.14
C ILE A 49 4.83 12.97 -16.41
N LYS A 50 3.97 12.54 -17.36
CA LYS A 50 4.45 11.91 -18.60
C LYS A 50 5.37 12.82 -19.41
N TYR A 51 5.14 14.13 -19.36
CA TYR A 51 5.91 15.13 -20.11
C TYR A 51 7.11 15.63 -19.31
N GLU A 52 7.06 15.53 -17.98
CA GLU A 52 8.08 16.04 -17.06
C GLU A 52 8.97 14.97 -16.45
N PHE A 53 8.65 13.68 -16.69
CA PHE A 53 9.34 12.55 -16.07
C PHE A 53 10.85 12.63 -16.27
N HIS A 54 11.30 12.94 -17.49
CA HIS A 54 12.73 13.00 -17.79
C HIS A 54 13.46 14.12 -17.01
N ASN A 55 12.78 15.25 -16.76
CA ASN A 55 13.33 16.33 -15.94
C ASN A 55 13.38 15.93 -14.47
N LEU A 56 12.33 15.26 -13.98
CA LEU A 56 12.22 14.79 -12.60
C LEU A 56 13.14 13.61 -12.30
N ASP A 57 13.53 12.84 -13.33
CA ASP A 57 14.35 11.65 -13.17
C ASP A 57 15.75 11.95 -12.62
N ARG A 58 16.19 13.21 -12.75
CA ARG A 58 17.43 13.68 -12.14
C ARG A 58 17.38 13.71 -10.60
N PHE A 59 16.22 13.55 -9.97
CA PHE A 59 16.10 13.55 -8.52
C PHE A 59 16.18 12.10 -7.99
N THR A 60 17.10 11.88 -7.05
CA THR A 60 17.21 10.60 -6.31
C THR A 60 16.11 10.45 -5.29
N GLU A 61 15.58 11.56 -4.79
CA GLU A 61 14.58 11.58 -3.74
C GLU A 61 13.61 12.73 -3.96
N SER A 62 12.31 12.45 -3.78
CA SER A 62 11.24 13.44 -3.91
C SER A 62 10.35 13.40 -2.67
N TRP A 63 10.26 14.52 -1.96
CA TRP A 63 9.26 14.69 -0.91
C TRP A 63 7.95 15.17 -1.53
N LEU A 64 6.86 14.45 -1.29
CA LEU A 64 5.53 14.82 -1.72
C LEU A 64 4.83 15.50 -0.55
N SER A 65 4.68 16.82 -0.63
CA SER A 65 4.00 17.65 0.37
C SER A 65 2.79 18.34 -0.27
N MET A 66 1.76 17.54 -0.53
CA MET A 66 0.45 18.02 -0.99
C MET A 66 -0.38 18.55 0.19
N ASP A 67 -1.54 19.16 -0.09
CA ASP A 67 -2.47 19.57 0.97
C ASP A 67 -2.82 18.37 1.88
N ASN A 68 -2.92 18.63 3.18
CA ASN A 68 -3.22 17.61 4.18
C ASN A 68 -4.73 17.28 4.24
N ASP A 69 -5.32 17.00 3.08
CA ASP A 69 -6.67 16.52 2.91
C ASP A 69 -6.71 15.22 2.10
N GLU A 70 -7.88 14.62 1.97
CA GLU A 70 -8.06 13.33 1.27
C GLU A 70 -7.67 13.42 -0.22
N VAL A 71 -7.87 14.60 -0.83
CA VAL A 71 -7.61 14.85 -2.25
C VAL A 71 -6.10 14.99 -2.51
N GLY A 72 -5.38 15.70 -1.64
CA GLY A 72 -3.93 15.84 -1.66
C GLY A 72 -3.23 14.52 -1.39
N GLN A 73 -3.72 13.71 -0.44
CA GLN A 73 -3.18 12.37 -0.17
C GLN A 73 -3.31 11.44 -1.38
N GLN A 74 -4.48 11.42 -2.04
CA GLN A 74 -4.67 10.64 -3.26
C GLN A 74 -3.75 11.11 -4.40
N ALA A 75 -3.57 12.42 -4.54
CA ALA A 75 -2.64 12.99 -5.53
C ALA A 75 -1.19 12.58 -5.25
N ALA A 76 -0.74 12.64 -3.98
CA ALA A 76 0.59 12.21 -3.59
C ALA A 76 0.83 10.73 -3.92
N LEU A 77 -0.15 9.86 -3.64
CA LEU A 77 -0.09 8.44 -4.00
C LEU A 77 0.00 8.22 -5.52
N GLU A 78 -0.81 8.93 -6.32
CA GLU A 78 -0.75 8.82 -7.78
C GLU A 78 0.61 9.31 -8.34
N ILE A 79 1.13 10.42 -7.79
CA ILE A 79 2.43 10.97 -8.18
C ILE A 79 3.54 9.98 -7.82
N ALA A 80 3.55 9.42 -6.61
CA ALA A 80 4.53 8.44 -6.16
C ALA A 80 4.53 7.19 -7.06
N ARG A 81 3.36 6.62 -7.37
CA ARG A 81 3.22 5.47 -8.28
C ARG A 81 3.82 5.72 -9.67
N ARG A 82 3.66 6.94 -10.19
CA ARG A 82 4.16 7.31 -11.53
C ARG A 82 5.64 7.67 -11.55
N LEU A 83 6.17 8.24 -10.46
CA LEU A 83 7.58 8.61 -10.34
C LEU A 83 8.45 7.46 -9.83
N GLY A 84 7.86 6.46 -9.17
CA GLY A 84 8.55 5.39 -8.47
C GLY A 84 8.48 5.60 -6.95
N GLU A 85 7.69 4.77 -6.27
CA GLU A 85 7.40 4.87 -4.83
C GLU A 85 8.68 4.81 -3.98
N TYR A 86 9.66 4.00 -4.38
CA TYR A 86 10.94 3.81 -3.69
C TYR A 86 11.77 5.08 -3.51
N ARG A 87 11.54 6.12 -4.33
CA ARG A 87 12.22 7.42 -4.23
C ARG A 87 11.33 8.54 -3.71
N CYS A 88 10.10 8.23 -3.31
CA CYS A 88 9.14 9.20 -2.84
C CYS A 88 8.91 9.06 -1.34
N ARG A 89 8.75 10.20 -0.66
CA ARG A 89 8.33 10.25 0.75
C ARG A 89 7.10 11.13 0.89
N LEU A 90 6.11 10.67 1.66
CA LEU A 90 4.93 11.44 1.99
C LEU A 90 5.21 12.31 3.21
N VAL A 91 5.19 13.63 3.00
CA VAL A 91 5.38 14.62 4.05
C VAL A 91 4.04 14.85 4.75
N LYS A 92 4.05 14.82 6.09
CA LYS A 92 2.89 15.19 6.91
C LYS A 92 3.24 16.43 7.72
N LEU A 93 2.72 17.57 7.27
CA LEU A 93 2.85 18.84 7.96
C LEU A 93 1.80 18.96 9.09
N PRO A 94 2.07 19.78 10.13
CA PRO A 94 1.14 19.98 11.24
C PRO A 94 -0.07 20.86 10.89
N HIS A 95 -0.02 21.58 9.76
CA HIS A 95 -1.12 22.41 9.24
C HIS A 95 -1.53 21.95 7.84
N LYS A 96 -2.50 22.63 7.22
CA LYS A 96 -3.06 22.24 5.92
C LYS A 96 -1.99 22.16 4.84
N ASP A 97 -1.12 23.16 4.79
CA ASP A 97 -0.04 23.29 3.82
C ASP A 97 1.17 24.01 4.44
N ILE A 98 2.25 24.15 3.67
CA ILE A 98 3.48 24.80 4.13
C ILE A 98 3.31 26.31 4.32
N ASN A 99 2.43 26.94 3.53
CA ASN A 99 2.17 28.37 3.65
C ASN A 99 1.47 28.69 4.97
N GLU A 100 0.50 27.88 5.38
CA GLU A 100 -0.08 27.98 6.72
C GLU A 100 0.98 27.79 7.79
N CYS A 101 1.84 26.76 7.69
CA CYS A 101 2.95 26.56 8.63
C CYS A 101 3.84 27.80 8.76
N LEU A 102 4.13 28.46 7.64
CA LEU A 102 4.90 29.71 7.62
C LEU A 102 4.15 30.86 8.30
N GLN A 103 2.84 30.98 8.08
CA GLN A 103 2.01 32.01 8.73
C GLN A 103 1.90 31.83 10.25
N VAL A 104 1.87 30.59 10.74
CA VAL A 104 1.86 30.32 12.20
C VAL A 104 3.24 30.48 12.84
N GLY A 105 4.29 30.69 12.01
CA GLY A 105 5.63 31.00 12.48
C GLY A 105 6.51 29.77 12.75
N LEU A 106 6.23 28.61 12.12
CA LEU A 106 7.10 27.45 12.23
C LEU A 106 8.50 27.78 11.68
N THR A 107 9.52 27.31 12.38
CA THR A 107 10.92 27.52 12.00
C THR A 107 11.34 26.56 10.90
N GLN A 108 12.39 26.94 10.16
CA GLN A 108 13.00 26.08 9.15
C GLN A 108 13.42 24.71 9.72
N GLN A 109 13.92 24.68 10.95
CA GLN A 109 14.37 23.45 11.62
C GLN A 109 13.21 22.48 11.86
N GLU A 110 12.03 22.99 12.25
CA GLU A 110 10.83 22.18 12.41
C GLU A 110 10.37 21.61 11.06
N ILE A 111 10.39 22.41 9.99
CA ILE A 111 10.02 21.93 8.65
C ILE A 111 10.98 20.84 8.15
N VAL A 112 12.30 21.02 8.36
CA VAL A 112 13.30 20.00 8.01
C VAL A 112 13.05 18.71 8.80
N HIS A 113 12.69 18.80 10.08
CA HIS A 113 12.36 17.62 10.88
C HIS A 113 11.18 16.83 10.28
N TYR A 114 10.12 17.51 9.81
CA TYR A 114 9.00 16.85 9.13
C TYR A 114 9.40 16.19 7.79
N LEU A 115 10.36 16.78 7.07
CA LEU A 115 10.89 16.18 5.84
C LEU A 115 11.75 14.94 6.11
N GLU A 116 12.59 14.99 7.14
CA GLU A 116 13.46 13.86 7.51
C GLU A 116 12.66 12.67 8.05
N THR A 117 11.58 12.94 8.78
CA THR A 117 10.67 11.93 9.34
C THR A 117 9.54 11.53 8.39
N ALA A 118 9.50 12.09 7.17
CA ALA A 118 8.50 11.77 6.17
C ALA A 118 8.50 10.27 5.85
N ALA A 119 7.30 9.67 5.83
CA ALA A 119 7.13 8.24 5.62
C ALA A 119 7.39 7.87 4.16
N TYR A 120 7.98 6.71 3.92
CA TYR A 120 8.01 6.14 2.58
C TYR A 120 6.61 5.70 2.16
N PHE A 121 6.40 5.62 0.85
CA PHE A 121 5.28 4.86 0.31
C PHE A 121 5.63 3.38 0.44
N ASP A 122 5.25 2.77 1.56
CA ASP A 122 5.39 1.32 1.74
C ASP A 122 4.53 0.63 0.66
N PRO A 123 5.11 -0.25 -0.17
CA PRO A 123 4.34 -1.08 -1.09
C PRO A 123 3.30 -1.88 -0.31
N GLU A 124 2.10 -2.08 -0.88
CA GLU A 124 1.03 -2.89 -0.25
C GLU A 124 1.52 -4.32 0.14
N GLU A 125 2.58 -4.80 -0.49
CA GLU A 125 3.20 -6.12 -0.29
C GLU A 125 4.23 -6.16 0.86
N LEU A 126 4.61 -5.00 1.41
CA LEU A 126 5.66 -4.85 2.42
C LEU A 126 5.05 -4.84 3.83
N CYS A 127 4.53 -5.98 4.25
CA CYS A 127 4.08 -6.17 5.62
C CYS A 127 5.27 -6.36 6.56
N THR A 128 5.29 -5.63 7.68
CA THR A 128 6.29 -5.84 8.72
C THR A 128 6.00 -7.13 9.49
N ALA A 129 7.02 -7.76 10.06
CA ALA A 129 6.83 -8.97 10.89
C ALA A 129 5.85 -8.75 12.07
N ARG A 130 5.68 -7.50 12.51
CA ARG A 130 4.71 -7.13 13.55
C ARG A 130 3.27 -7.26 13.06
N ASP A 131 3.01 -6.99 11.78
CA ASP A 131 1.67 -7.04 11.20
C ASP A 131 1.11 -8.48 11.21
N PHE A 132 1.99 -9.48 11.18
CA PHE A 132 1.61 -10.90 11.27
C PHE A 132 1.60 -11.47 12.69
N TYR A 133 1.91 -10.69 13.72
CA TYR A 133 2.09 -11.22 15.08
C TYR A 133 0.83 -11.95 15.59
N GLN A 134 -0.34 -11.33 15.41
CA GLN A 134 -1.61 -11.93 15.84
C GLN A 134 -1.98 -13.15 14.99
N SER A 135 -1.88 -13.05 13.66
CA SER A 135 -2.12 -14.20 12.77
C SER A 135 -1.19 -15.37 13.04
N THR A 136 0.05 -15.10 13.47
CA THR A 136 1.01 -16.12 13.90
C THR A 136 0.57 -16.77 15.20
N LEU A 137 0.15 -15.98 16.19
CA LEU A 137 -0.39 -16.54 17.44
C LEU A 137 -1.63 -17.40 17.18
N ASP A 138 -2.53 -16.97 16.29
CA ASP A 138 -3.73 -17.71 15.94
C ASP A 138 -3.39 -18.98 15.15
N ALA A 139 -2.39 -18.95 14.26
CA ALA A 139 -1.93 -20.14 13.54
C ALA A 139 -1.27 -21.19 14.46
N PHE A 140 -0.56 -20.76 15.52
CA PHE A 140 0.14 -21.67 16.45
C PHE A 140 -0.72 -22.12 17.64
N TYR A 141 -1.61 -21.26 18.13
CA TYR A 141 -2.38 -21.48 19.36
C TYR A 141 -3.90 -21.41 19.19
N GLY A 142 -4.38 -21.09 17.97
CA GLY A 142 -5.79 -21.21 17.63
C GLY A 142 -6.27 -22.67 17.70
N ARG A 143 -7.59 -22.85 17.83
CA ARG A 143 -8.19 -24.18 17.74
C ARG A 143 -7.96 -24.70 16.32
N GLU A 144 -7.71 -26.01 16.16
CA GLU A 144 -7.69 -26.62 14.84
C GLU A 144 -9.03 -26.36 14.14
N GLU A 145 -9.02 -25.45 13.16
CA GLU A 145 -10.18 -25.16 12.33
C GLU A 145 -10.25 -26.25 11.25
N TYR A 146 -11.04 -27.28 11.52
CA TYR A 146 -11.48 -28.21 10.49
C TYR A 146 -12.79 -27.70 9.89
N LEU A 147 -12.88 -27.78 8.57
CA LEU A 147 -14.08 -27.50 7.80
C LEU A 147 -15.12 -28.59 8.06
N PHE A 148 -14.73 -29.85 7.85
CA PHE A 148 -15.53 -31.02 8.19
C PHE A 148 -14.64 -32.27 8.30
N LYS A 149 -15.16 -33.30 8.96
CA LYS A 149 -14.49 -34.59 9.12
C LYS A 149 -14.99 -35.61 8.11
N THR A 150 -14.18 -36.62 7.81
CA THR A 150 -14.57 -37.72 6.93
C THR A 150 -15.61 -38.64 7.61
N PRO A 151 -16.35 -39.46 6.85
CA PRO A 151 -17.28 -40.42 7.44
C PRO A 151 -16.58 -41.57 8.17
N TRP A 152 -15.26 -41.72 8.03
CA TRP A 152 -14.48 -42.79 8.66
C TRP A 152 -13.74 -42.27 9.89
N GLU A 153 -14.18 -42.69 11.08
CA GLU A 153 -13.60 -42.24 12.36
C GLU A 153 -12.11 -42.58 12.50
N SER A 154 -11.67 -43.71 11.94
CA SER A 154 -10.25 -44.09 11.92
C SER A 154 -9.38 -43.11 11.12
N LEU A 155 -9.90 -42.58 10.01
CA LEU A 155 -9.20 -41.62 9.16
C LEU A 155 -9.13 -40.23 9.83
N ASN A 156 -10.17 -39.87 10.58
CA ASN A 156 -10.26 -38.59 11.29
C ASN A 156 -9.19 -38.36 12.36
N ARG A 157 -8.43 -39.40 12.73
CA ARG A 157 -7.27 -39.27 13.64
C ARG A 157 -6.06 -38.64 12.96
N HIS A 158 -5.95 -38.77 11.64
CA HIS A 158 -4.79 -38.36 10.87
C HIS A 158 -5.14 -37.39 9.74
N PHE A 159 -6.42 -37.18 9.46
CA PHE A 159 -6.88 -36.38 8.34
C PHE A 159 -8.22 -35.69 8.63
N SER A 160 -8.31 -34.42 8.26
CA SER A 160 -9.52 -33.61 8.31
C SER A 160 -9.47 -32.59 7.18
N TYR A 161 -10.62 -32.18 6.65
CA TYR A 161 -10.66 -31.11 5.66
C TYR A 161 -10.52 -29.76 6.35
N ARG A 162 -9.71 -28.85 5.80
CA ARG A 162 -9.53 -27.48 6.30
C ARG A 162 -9.89 -26.46 5.22
N GLU A 163 -10.10 -25.22 5.63
CA GLU A 163 -10.29 -24.13 4.68
C GLU A 163 -9.04 -23.91 3.84
N SER A 164 -9.24 -23.49 2.58
CA SER A 164 -8.17 -23.15 1.64
C SER A 164 -7.19 -24.30 1.29
N GLU A 165 -7.57 -25.56 1.54
CA GLU A 165 -6.78 -26.74 1.14
C GLU A 165 -7.35 -27.44 -0.12
N LEU A 166 -6.45 -27.93 -0.97
CA LEU A 166 -6.79 -28.80 -2.10
C LEU A 166 -6.51 -30.27 -1.74
N THR A 167 -7.56 -31.08 -1.64
CA THR A 167 -7.43 -32.54 -1.42
C THR A 167 -7.53 -33.30 -2.73
N LEU A 168 -6.52 -34.14 -3.02
CA LEU A 168 -6.49 -35.00 -4.20
C LEU A 168 -6.87 -36.45 -3.83
N LEU A 169 -7.99 -36.95 -4.35
CA LEU A 169 -8.39 -38.35 -4.22
C LEU A 169 -7.93 -39.14 -5.46
N ASN A 170 -6.98 -40.05 -5.27
CA ASN A 170 -6.44 -40.89 -6.35
C ASN A 170 -6.58 -42.39 -6.03
N GLY A 171 -6.54 -43.22 -7.07
CA GLY A 171 -6.70 -44.67 -6.99
C GLY A 171 -6.87 -45.30 -8.38
N VAL A 172 -6.83 -46.63 -8.45
CA VAL A 172 -6.94 -47.38 -9.70
C VAL A 172 -8.32 -47.22 -10.35
N ASN A 173 -8.41 -47.31 -11.68
CA ASN A 173 -9.68 -47.19 -12.40
C ASN A 173 -10.64 -48.34 -12.06
N GLY A 174 -11.90 -47.99 -11.78
CA GLY A 174 -12.93 -48.96 -11.37
C GLY A 174 -12.98 -49.29 -9.88
N HIS A 175 -12.13 -48.68 -9.04
CA HIS A 175 -12.04 -49.00 -7.59
C HIS A 175 -12.80 -48.04 -6.68
N GLY A 176 -13.92 -47.48 -7.13
CA GLY A 176 -14.84 -46.76 -6.23
C GLY A 176 -14.41 -45.36 -5.78
N LYS A 177 -13.50 -44.69 -6.49
CA LYS A 177 -13.11 -43.29 -6.17
C LYS A 177 -14.31 -42.35 -6.11
N SER A 178 -15.19 -42.43 -7.12
CA SER A 178 -16.40 -41.62 -7.19
C SER A 178 -17.37 -41.93 -6.04
N GLU A 179 -17.44 -43.19 -5.61
CA GLU A 179 -18.27 -43.62 -4.48
C GLU A 179 -17.75 -43.03 -3.16
N ILE A 180 -16.42 -43.12 -2.94
CA ILE A 180 -15.75 -42.51 -1.79
C ILE A 180 -16.00 -41.00 -1.75
N LEU A 181 -15.88 -40.31 -2.89
CA LEU A 181 -16.17 -38.89 -2.99
C LEU A 181 -17.63 -38.59 -2.63
N GLY A 182 -18.57 -39.42 -3.10
CA GLY A 182 -19.99 -39.31 -2.74
C GLY A 182 -20.21 -39.39 -1.22
N HIS A 183 -19.61 -40.37 -0.55
CA HIS A 183 -19.69 -40.49 0.90
C HIS A 183 -19.12 -39.28 1.65
N ILE A 184 -17.99 -38.74 1.18
CA ILE A 184 -17.36 -37.53 1.74
C ILE A 184 -18.30 -36.33 1.61
N LEU A 185 -18.92 -36.14 0.43
CA LEU A 185 -19.84 -35.04 0.18
C LEU A 185 -21.09 -35.14 1.06
N CYS A 186 -21.68 -36.33 1.18
CA CYS A 186 -22.83 -36.55 2.07
C CYS A 186 -22.48 -36.23 3.53
N GLU A 187 -21.30 -36.63 3.98
CA GLU A 187 -20.84 -36.34 5.34
C GLU A 187 -20.57 -34.84 5.56
N ALA A 188 -20.00 -34.15 4.58
CA ALA A 188 -19.83 -32.71 4.61
C ALA A 188 -21.18 -32.00 4.76
N MET A 189 -22.18 -32.40 3.95
CA MET A 189 -23.54 -31.87 4.04
C MET A 189 -24.20 -32.15 5.39
N ARG A 190 -23.99 -33.35 5.95
CA ARG A 190 -24.48 -33.71 7.29
C ARG A 190 -23.90 -32.82 8.39
N GLN A 191 -22.65 -32.40 8.25
CA GLN A 191 -21.96 -31.46 9.15
C GLN A 191 -22.30 -29.98 8.87
N GLY A 192 -23.19 -29.70 7.92
CA GLY A 192 -23.68 -28.35 7.61
C GLY A 192 -22.92 -27.63 6.50
N MET A 193 -22.00 -28.31 5.81
CA MET A 193 -21.24 -27.72 4.70
C MET A 193 -22.05 -27.71 3.42
N ARG A 194 -21.87 -26.65 2.62
CA ARG A 194 -22.41 -26.57 1.27
C ARG A 194 -21.45 -27.25 0.30
N ALA A 195 -21.92 -28.28 -0.40
CA ALA A 195 -21.16 -29.02 -1.39
C ALA A 195 -21.59 -28.65 -2.81
N CYS A 196 -20.64 -28.52 -3.74
CA CYS A 196 -20.88 -28.33 -5.16
C CYS A 196 -20.22 -29.47 -5.94
N VAL A 197 -20.94 -30.04 -6.90
CA VAL A 197 -20.45 -31.08 -7.80
C VAL A 197 -20.69 -30.59 -9.23
N ALA A 198 -19.64 -30.59 -10.04
CA ALA A 198 -19.65 -30.15 -11.44
C ALA A 198 -19.28 -31.32 -12.37
#